data_AF-A0AAD9P483-F1
#
_entry.id   AF-A0AAD9P483-F1
#
_cell.length_a   1.000
_cell.length_b   1.000
_cell.length_c   1.000
_cell.angle_alpha   90.00
_cell.angle_beta   90.00
_cell.angle_gamma   90.00
#
_symmetry.space_group_name_H-M   'P 1'
#
loop_
_entity.id
_entity.type
_entity.pdbx_description
1 polymer ?
#
loop_
_entity_poly.entity_id
_entity_poly.type
_entity_poly.pdbx_seq_one_letter_code
_entity_poly.pdbx_strand_id
1 'polypeptide(L)'
;MLQADDPNFASQSRVYEDIGIEMLEHAFDGYNVCIFAYGQTGAGKSYTMMGRNDPGEAGIIPQLCEDLFNKMDDYANEDTTFSVEVSYMEIYCEHVRDLLNPKTKNNLRVREHPLLGPYVEDLSKLAVTSFEDINALIEQGNKTRYVLHDNGPTLY
;
A
#
# COMPACT_ATOMS: atom_id res chain seq x y z
N MET A 1 -17.14 -10.74 -20.48
CA MET A 1 -16.06 -10.76 -19.47
C MET A 1 -15.09 -11.81 -19.96
N LEU A 2 -13.80 -11.48 -20.08
CA LEU A 2 -12.79 -12.45 -20.51
C LEU A 2 -12.70 -13.54 -19.43
N GLN A 3 -12.57 -14.80 -19.85
CA GLN A 3 -12.35 -15.92 -18.94
C GLN A 3 -10.86 -16.03 -18.61
N ALA A 4 -10.50 -16.70 -17.52
CA ALA A 4 -9.10 -16.79 -17.06
C ALA A 4 -8.16 -17.49 -18.05
N ASP A 5 -8.71 -18.27 -18.98
CA ASP A 5 -8.03 -18.95 -20.07
C ASP A 5 -7.95 -18.12 -21.37
N ASP A 6 -8.56 -16.93 -21.40
CA ASP A 6 -8.43 -16.02 -22.53
C ASP A 6 -7.02 -15.41 -22.57
N PRO A 7 -6.31 -15.46 -23.70
CA PRO A 7 -4.95 -14.91 -23.81
C PRO A 7 -4.87 -13.40 -23.57
N ASN A 8 -5.99 -12.67 -23.64
CA ASN A 8 -6.07 -11.24 -23.36
C ASN A 8 -6.56 -10.92 -21.94
N PHE A 9 -6.77 -11.94 -21.10
CA PHE A 9 -7.12 -11.72 -19.70
C PHE A 9 -5.91 -11.17 -18.94
N ALA A 10 -6.04 -9.95 -18.42
CA ALA A 10 -5.04 -9.34 -17.56
C ALA A 10 -5.28 -9.80 -16.11
N SER A 11 -4.53 -10.81 -15.67
CA SER A 11 -4.52 -11.27 -14.28
C SER A 11 -3.86 -10.23 -13.35
N GLN A 12 -4.02 -10.43 -12.05
CA GLN A 12 -3.33 -9.62 -11.04
C GLN A 12 -1.80 -9.69 -11.16
N SER A 13 -1.25 -10.86 -11.48
CA SER A 13 0.21 -10.99 -11.74
C SER A 13 0.59 -10.26 -13.01
N ARG A 14 -0.22 -10.34 -14.09
CA ARG A 14 0.06 -9.60 -15.33
C ARG A 14 0.11 -8.09 -15.11
N VAL A 15 -0.87 -7.56 -14.36
CA VAL A 15 -0.90 -6.12 -14.03
C VAL A 15 0.34 -5.73 -13.22
N TYR A 16 0.73 -6.56 -12.24
CA TYR A 16 1.94 -6.30 -11.45
C TYR A 16 3.23 -6.41 -12.26
N GLU A 17 3.34 -7.39 -13.17
CA GLU A 17 4.47 -7.51 -14.10
C GLU A 17 4.61 -6.30 -15.01
N ASP A 18 3.49 -5.77 -15.51
CA ASP A 18 3.49 -4.64 -16.45
C ASP A 18 3.82 -3.29 -15.77
N ILE A 19 3.62 -3.13 -14.46
CA ILE A 19 3.86 -1.84 -13.76
C ILE A 19 4.68 -1.96 -12.47
N GLY A 20 4.39 -2.94 -11.62
CA GLY A 20 4.95 -3.06 -10.27
C GLY A 20 6.44 -3.34 -10.27
N ILE A 21 6.92 -4.18 -11.18
CA ILE A 21 8.35 -4.53 -11.30
C ILE A 21 9.19 -3.30 -11.63
N GLU A 22 8.82 -2.55 -12.68
CA GLU A 22 9.54 -1.31 -13.09
C GLU A 22 9.50 -0.25 -11.97
N MET A 23 8.35 -0.10 -11.31
CA MET A 23 8.20 0.82 -10.18
C MET A 23 9.10 0.42 -8.99
N LEU A 24 9.24 -0.88 -8.72
CA LEU A 24 10.15 -1.36 -7.68
C LEU A 24 11.62 -1.13 -8.07
N GLU A 25 12.00 -1.34 -9.33
CA GLU A 25 13.34 -1.04 -9.83
C GLU A 25 13.71 0.44 -9.63
N HIS A 26 12.82 1.35 -10.02
CA HIS A 26 13.02 2.78 -9.78
C HIS A 26 13.17 3.13 -8.29
N ALA A 27 12.46 2.44 -7.40
CA ALA A 27 12.62 2.64 -5.96
C ALA A 27 14.02 2.22 -5.48
N PHE A 28 14.56 1.10 -5.98
CA PHE A 28 15.93 0.66 -5.68
C PHE A 28 17.01 1.57 -6.29
N ASP A 29 16.72 2.21 -7.42
CA ASP A 29 17.58 3.25 -8.01
C ASP A 29 17.58 4.57 -7.19
N GLY A 30 16.76 4.66 -6.14
CA GLY A 30 16.68 5.81 -5.25
C GLY A 30 15.66 6.88 -5.69
N TYR A 31 14.74 6.55 -6.60
CA TYR A 31 13.66 7.45 -7.01
C TYR A 31 12.42 7.30 -6.14
N ASN A 32 11.70 8.41 -5.97
CA ASN A 32 10.36 8.39 -5.39
C ASN A 32 9.35 7.91 -6.44
N VAL A 33 8.59 6.87 -6.10
CA VAL A 33 7.64 6.23 -7.00
C VAL A 33 6.22 6.32 -6.43
N CYS A 34 5.21 6.43 -7.31
CA CYS A 34 3.83 6.51 -6.90
C CYS A 34 2.87 5.86 -7.89
N ILE A 35 2.00 4.99 -7.38
CA ILE A 35 0.94 4.31 -8.15
C ILE A 35 -0.41 4.70 -7.54
N PHE A 36 -1.33 5.20 -8.39
CA PHE A 36 -2.69 5.54 -7.98
C PHE A 36 -3.72 4.80 -8.83
N ALA A 37 -4.72 4.21 -8.17
CA ALA A 37 -5.89 3.67 -8.85
C ALA A 37 -7.04 4.69 -8.84
N TYR A 38 -7.56 5.02 -10.03
CA TYR A 38 -8.65 5.98 -10.22
C TYR A 38 -9.83 5.36 -10.99
N GLY A 39 -11.04 5.81 -10.69
CA GLY A 39 -12.27 5.33 -11.34
C GLY A 39 -13.49 5.40 -10.43
N GLN A 40 -14.67 5.13 -10.98
CA GLN A 40 -15.93 5.12 -10.22
C GLN A 40 -15.97 4.04 -9.12
N THR A 41 -16.88 4.17 -8.16
CA THR A 41 -17.14 3.11 -7.16
C THR A 41 -17.52 1.80 -7.87
N GLY A 42 -16.96 0.68 -7.40
CA GLY A 42 -17.14 -0.63 -8.04
C GLY A 42 -16.26 -0.90 -9.27
N ALA A 43 -15.47 0.07 -9.75
CA ALA A 43 -14.61 -0.12 -10.93
C ALA A 43 -13.34 -0.98 -10.71
N GLY A 44 -13.13 -1.51 -9.50
CA GLY A 44 -12.00 -2.39 -9.21
C GLY A 44 -10.77 -1.74 -8.58
N LYS A 45 -10.78 -0.44 -8.23
CA LYS A 45 -9.61 0.24 -7.61
C LYS A 45 -8.96 -0.52 -6.45
N SER A 46 -9.78 -0.93 -5.47
CA SER A 46 -9.30 -1.68 -4.30
C SER A 46 -8.82 -3.09 -4.68
N TYR A 47 -9.47 -3.72 -5.66
CA TYR A 47 -9.08 -5.02 -6.17
C TYR A 47 -7.72 -4.93 -6.91
N THR A 48 -7.51 -3.94 -7.75
CA THR A 48 -6.21 -3.71 -8.41
C THR A 48 -5.09 -3.45 -7.39
N MET A 49 -5.30 -2.55 -6.42
CA MET A 49 -4.25 -2.17 -5.48
C MET A 49 -3.99 -3.21 -4.39
N MET A 50 -5.03 -3.79 -3.78
CA MET A 50 -4.92 -4.69 -2.63
C MET A 50 -5.22 -6.14 -2.97
N GLY A 51 -6.11 -6.39 -3.94
CA GLY A 51 -6.52 -7.73 -4.33
C GLY A 51 -7.48 -8.40 -3.37
N ARG A 52 -7.47 -9.72 -3.38
CA ARG A 52 -8.18 -10.62 -2.44
C ARG A 52 -7.19 -11.56 -1.79
N ASN A 53 -7.59 -12.15 -0.67
CA ASN A 53 -6.82 -13.18 0.03
C ASN A 53 -7.04 -14.58 -0.58
N ASP A 54 -7.24 -14.64 -1.91
CA ASP A 54 -7.39 -15.87 -2.67
C ASP A 54 -6.08 -16.12 -3.46
N PRO A 55 -5.66 -17.38 -3.67
CA PRO A 55 -4.45 -17.68 -4.42
C PRO A 55 -4.48 -17.06 -5.83
N GLY A 56 -3.46 -16.28 -6.17
CA GLY A 56 -3.34 -15.61 -7.48
C GLY A 56 -4.11 -14.29 -7.61
N GLU A 57 -4.79 -13.84 -6.55
CA GLU A 57 -5.64 -12.64 -6.58
C GLU A 57 -5.04 -11.46 -5.79
N ALA A 58 -3.76 -11.55 -5.39
CA ALA A 58 -3.06 -10.51 -4.65
C ALA A 58 -2.94 -9.19 -5.47
N GLY A 59 -3.10 -8.05 -4.80
CA GLY A 59 -2.98 -6.73 -5.41
C GLY A 59 -1.55 -6.34 -5.82
N ILE A 60 -1.40 -5.14 -6.36
CA ILE A 60 -0.08 -4.51 -6.58
C ILE A 60 0.67 -4.34 -5.25
N ILE A 61 0.01 -3.86 -4.20
CA ILE A 61 0.64 -3.57 -2.91
C ILE A 61 1.26 -4.82 -2.28
N PRO A 62 0.53 -5.94 -2.04
CA PRO A 62 1.13 -7.12 -1.43
C PRO A 62 2.22 -7.75 -2.30
N GLN A 63 2.05 -7.82 -3.62
CA GLN A 63 3.08 -8.34 -4.53
C GLN A 63 4.36 -7.48 -4.49
N LEU A 64 4.22 -6.14 -4.51
CA LEU A 64 5.35 -5.23 -4.40
C LEU A 64 6.08 -5.37 -3.07
N CYS A 65 5.35 -5.56 -1.97
CA CYS A 65 5.94 -5.76 -0.66
C CYS A 65 6.71 -7.08 -0.57
N GLU A 66 6.18 -8.16 -1.14
CA GLU A 66 6.86 -9.46 -1.20
C GLU A 66 8.16 -9.35 -2.02
N ASP A 67 8.08 -8.78 -3.22
CA ASP A 67 9.26 -8.60 -4.08
C ASP A 67 10.28 -7.61 -3.52
N LEU A 68 9.85 -6.60 -2.76
CA LEU A 68 10.75 -5.68 -2.06
C LEU A 68 11.69 -6.45 -1.12
N PHE A 69 11.13 -7.31 -0.28
CA PHE A 69 11.91 -8.11 0.66
C PHE A 69 12.74 -9.18 -0.06
N ASN A 70 12.19 -9.84 -1.09
CA ASN A 70 12.96 -10.79 -1.91
C ASN A 70 14.18 -10.12 -2.56
N LYS A 71 14.02 -8.93 -3.16
CA LYS A 71 15.14 -8.16 -3.72
C LYS A 71 16.14 -7.77 -2.64
N MET A 72 15.68 -7.32 -1.48
CA MET A 72 16.60 -6.98 -0.38
C MET A 72 17.46 -8.17 0.04
N ASP A 73 16.88 -9.37 0.11
CA ASP A 73 17.61 -10.60 0.40
C ASP A 73 18.59 -10.98 -0.71
N ASP A 74 18.22 -10.78 -1.99
CA ASP A 74 19.12 -11.00 -3.13
C ASP A 74 20.30 -10.02 -3.16
N TYR A 75 20.10 -8.79 -2.72
CA TYR A 75 21.14 -7.75 -2.63
C TYR A 75 21.95 -7.81 -1.32
N ALA A 76 21.57 -8.64 -0.36
CA ALA A 76 22.23 -8.72 0.93
C ALA A 76 23.69 -9.14 0.76
N ASN A 77 24.60 -8.17 0.92
CA ASN A 77 26.04 -8.35 0.93
C ASN A 77 26.64 -7.60 2.13
N GLU A 78 27.92 -7.79 2.44
CA GLU A 78 28.57 -7.19 3.62
C GLU A 78 28.58 -5.65 3.60
N ASP A 79 28.39 -5.02 2.43
CA ASP A 79 28.51 -3.57 2.24
C ASP A 79 27.15 -2.84 2.12
N THR A 80 26.03 -3.56 2.08
CA THR A 80 24.70 -2.98 1.82
C THR A 80 23.72 -3.30 2.94
N THR A 81 23.15 -2.25 3.55
CA THR A 81 22.12 -2.38 4.59
C THR A 81 20.84 -1.67 4.16
N PHE A 82 19.70 -2.31 4.38
CA PHE A 82 18.39 -1.77 4.08
C PHE A 82 17.62 -1.46 5.37
N SER A 83 16.78 -0.43 5.32
CA SER A 83 15.82 -0.09 6.38
C SER A 83 14.48 0.25 5.73
N VAL A 84 13.42 -0.42 6.17
CA VAL A 84 12.08 -0.26 5.61
C VAL A 84 11.15 0.27 6.68
N GLU A 85 10.48 1.37 6.37
CA GLU A 85 9.45 1.99 7.23
C GLU A 85 8.14 2.11 6.46
N VAL A 86 7.03 1.89 7.15
CA VAL A 86 5.67 1.92 6.57
C VAL A 86 4.79 2.90 7.32
N SER A 87 4.02 3.67 6.56
CA SER A 87 2.90 4.47 7.05
C SER A 87 1.66 4.13 6.21
N TYR A 88 0.50 4.03 6.87
CA TYR A 88 -0.76 3.78 6.18
C TYR A 88 -1.86 4.68 6.76
N MET A 89 -2.48 5.49 5.89
CA MET A 89 -3.47 6.48 6.30
C MET A 89 -4.66 6.52 5.34
N GLU A 90 -5.78 7.01 5.85
CA GLU A 90 -6.96 7.36 5.06
C GLU A 90 -7.16 8.87 5.10
N ILE A 91 -7.52 9.44 3.95
CA ILE A 91 -7.97 10.84 3.84
C ILE A 91 -9.43 10.79 3.40
N TYR A 92 -10.33 11.31 4.22
CA TYR A 92 -11.76 11.35 3.94
C TYR A 92 -12.34 12.71 4.35
N CYS A 93 -12.93 13.44 3.40
CA CYS A 93 -13.46 14.80 3.64
C CYS A 93 -12.45 15.72 4.35
N GLU A 94 -11.20 15.77 3.87
CA GLU A 94 -10.09 16.54 4.49
C GLU A 94 -9.70 16.08 5.91
N HIS A 95 -10.24 14.95 6.39
CA HIS A 95 -9.79 14.32 7.61
C HIS A 95 -8.75 13.24 7.32
N VAL A 96 -7.56 13.41 7.88
CA VAL A 96 -6.47 12.43 7.83
C VAL A 96 -6.53 11.56 9.07
N ARG A 97 -6.48 10.25 8.87
CA ARG A 97 -6.48 9.27 9.96
C ARG A 97 -5.39 8.23 9.74
N ASP A 98 -4.66 7.92 10.80
CA ASP A 98 -3.69 6.83 10.84
C ASP A 98 -4.40 5.48 10.95
N LEU A 99 -4.17 4.59 9.98
CA LEU A 99 -4.76 3.25 9.95
C LEU A 99 -3.96 2.22 10.76
N LEU A 100 -2.70 2.51 11.08
CA LEU A 100 -1.79 1.66 11.86
C LEU A 100 -1.85 1.96 13.36
N ASN A 101 -2.43 3.10 13.74
CA ASN A 101 -2.65 3.45 15.14
C ASN A 101 -4.15 3.54 15.47
N PRO A 102 -4.77 2.46 15.95
CA PRO A 102 -6.20 2.45 16.29
C PRO A 102 -6.55 3.35 17.50
N LYS A 103 -5.55 3.83 18.24
CA LYS A 103 -5.75 4.79 19.34
C LYS A 103 -5.89 6.22 18.82
N THR A 104 -5.55 6.49 17.56
CA THR A 104 -5.68 7.81 16.94
C THR A 104 -7.16 8.12 16.72
N LYS A 105 -7.78 8.76 17.72
CA LYS A 105 -9.18 9.19 17.68
C LYS A 105 -9.37 10.53 16.95
N ASN A 106 -8.29 11.28 16.77
CA ASN A 106 -8.34 12.65 16.27
C ASN A 106 -7.90 12.73 14.80
N ASN A 107 -8.41 13.75 14.12
CA ASN A 107 -7.92 14.13 12.80
C ASN A 107 -6.45 14.55 12.88
N LEU A 108 -5.57 13.87 12.13
CA LEU A 108 -4.17 14.26 12.03
C LEU A 108 -4.04 15.53 11.18
N ARG A 109 -3.04 16.35 11.50
CA ARG A 109 -2.84 17.63 10.82
C ARG A 109 -1.80 17.47 9.72
N VAL A 110 -2.14 17.92 8.52
CA VAL A 110 -1.15 18.15 7.46
C VAL A 110 -0.41 19.45 7.77
N ARG A 111 0.91 19.39 7.77
CA ARG A 111 1.82 20.53 8.00
C ARG A 111 2.84 20.59 6.87
N GLU A 112 3.54 21.71 6.77
CA GLU A 112 4.59 21.92 5.78
C GLU A 112 5.91 22.26 6.48
N HIS A 113 6.94 21.44 6.24
CA HIS A 113 8.29 21.71 6.73
C HIS A 113 9.02 22.61 5.72
N PRO A 114 9.70 23.69 6.14
CA PRO A 114 10.31 24.67 5.22
C PRO A 114 11.30 24.10 4.20
N LEU A 115 11.91 22.95 4.49
CA LEU A 115 12.88 22.29 3.62
C LEU A 115 12.41 20.93 3.07
N LEU A 116 11.50 20.25 3.77
CA LEU A 116 11.13 18.85 3.47
C LEU A 116 9.74 18.74 2.82
N GLY A 117 8.99 19.84 2.75
CA GLY A 117 7.67 19.88 2.15
C GLY A 117 6.56 19.34 3.08
N PRO A 118 5.42 18.94 2.51
CA PRO A 118 4.25 18.53 3.26
C PRO A 118 4.46 17.21 4.01
N TYR A 119 3.93 17.13 5.24
CA TYR A 119 3.94 15.92 6.06
C TYR A 119 2.69 15.86 6.94
N VAL A 120 2.36 14.67 7.43
CA VAL A 120 1.28 14.48 8.41
C VAL A 120 1.89 14.39 9.80
N GLU A 121 1.53 15.33 10.66
CA GLU A 121 1.95 15.36 12.06
C GLU A 121 1.41 14.13 12.81
N ASP A 122 2.26 13.50 13.62
CA ASP A 122 1.97 12.32 14.45
C ASP A 122 1.53 11.05 13.68
N LEU A 123 1.73 11.00 12.36
CA LEU A 123 1.50 9.78 11.57
C LEU A 123 2.52 8.70 11.95
N SER A 124 2.03 7.50 12.24
CA SER A 124 2.89 6.36 12.57
C SER A 124 3.80 5.99 11.40
N LYS A 125 5.08 5.83 11.71
CA LYS A 125 6.10 5.22 10.85
C LYS A 125 6.62 4.00 11.58
N LEU A 126 6.28 2.82 11.07
CA LEU A 126 6.64 1.56 11.72
C LEU A 126 7.73 0.89 10.90
N ALA A 127 8.84 0.58 11.56
CA ALA A 127 9.90 -0.22 10.96
C ALA A 127 9.41 -1.67 10.79
N VAL A 128 9.71 -2.26 9.64
CA VAL A 128 9.38 -3.64 9.29
C VAL A 128 10.64 -4.36 8.82
N THR A 129 10.74 -5.66 9.12
CA THR A 129 11.94 -6.44 8.82
C THR A 129 11.68 -7.64 7.92
N SER A 130 10.41 -7.96 7.65
CA SER A 130 10.02 -9.02 6.73
C SER A 130 8.70 -8.73 6.03
N PHE A 131 8.38 -9.53 5.02
CA PHE A 131 7.08 -9.50 4.35
C PHE A 131 5.92 -9.76 5.32
N GLU A 132 6.10 -10.66 6.29
CA GLU A 132 5.07 -10.96 7.30
C GLU A 132 4.76 -9.74 8.18
N ASP A 133 5.78 -8.98 8.57
CA ASP A 133 5.62 -7.76 9.37
C ASP A 133 4.75 -6.73 8.62
N ILE A 134 5.09 -6.44 7.36
CA ILE A 134 4.36 -5.46 6.55
C ILE A 134 2.95 -5.95 6.21
N ASN A 135 2.79 -7.25 5.91
CA ASN A 135 1.49 -7.83 5.59
C ASN A 135 0.55 -7.78 6.81
N ALA A 136 1.06 -8.01 8.02
CA ALA A 136 0.29 -7.84 9.25
C ALA A 136 -0.19 -6.40 9.45
N LEU A 137 0.64 -5.40 9.15
CA LEU A 137 0.27 -3.98 9.19
C LEU A 137 -0.76 -3.62 8.12
N ILE A 138 -0.63 -4.15 6.91
CA ILE A 138 -1.61 -3.98 5.82
C ILE A 138 -2.97 -4.54 6.24
N GLU A 139 -2.99 -5.77 6.76
CA GLU A 139 -4.22 -6.38 7.27
C GLU A 139 -4.86 -5.57 8.39
N GLN A 140 -4.05 -5.10 9.35
CA GLN A 140 -4.52 -4.25 10.44
C GLN A 140 -5.15 -2.97 9.89
N GLY A 141 -4.46 -2.27 8.98
CA GLY A 141 -4.97 -1.03 8.39
C GLY A 141 -6.26 -1.23 7.59
N ASN A 142 -6.35 -2.33 6.84
CA ASN A 142 -7.55 -2.71 6.09
C ASN A 142 -8.74 -3.02 7.02
N LYS A 143 -8.50 -3.71 8.15
CA LYS A 143 -9.52 -3.96 9.19
C LYS A 143 -9.97 -2.65 9.83
N THR A 144 -9.03 -1.78 10.20
CA THR A 144 -9.34 -0.44 10.74
C THR A 144 -10.25 0.30 9.77
N ARG A 145 -9.90 0.35 8.49
CA ARG A 145 -10.71 1.00 7.46
C ARG A 145 -12.13 0.45 7.39
N TYR A 146 -12.31 -0.87 7.33
CA TYR A 146 -13.64 -1.49 7.24
C TYR A 146 -14.55 -1.13 8.43
N VAL A 147 -14.02 -1.22 9.66
CA VAL A 147 -14.78 -0.89 10.89
C VAL A 147 -15.30 0.56 10.87
N LEU A 148 -14.60 1.48 10.19
CA LEU A 148 -15.02 2.88 10.10
C LEU A 148 -16.17 3.09 9.11
N HIS A 149 -16.17 2.37 8.00
CA HIS A 149 -17.26 2.44 7.04
C HIS A 149 -18.53 1.74 7.56
N ASP A 150 -18.39 0.69 8.38
CA ASP A 150 -19.52 -0.03 9.00
C ASP A 150 -20.14 0.72 10.19
N ASN A 151 -19.35 1.55 10.91
CA ASN A 151 -19.82 2.33 12.06
C ASN A 151 -19.94 3.85 11.79
N GLY A 152 -19.73 4.29 10.54
CA GLY A 152 -19.93 5.68 10.11
C GLY A 152 -21.38 5.95 9.75
N PRO A 153 -21.85 7.22 9.77
CA PRO A 153 -23.14 7.54 9.17
C PRO A 153 -23.07 7.14 7.70
N THR A 154 -23.93 6.21 7.28
CA THR A 154 -24.11 5.82 5.88
C THR A 154 -24.50 7.07 5.11
N LEU A 155 -23.53 7.74 4.49
CA LEU A 155 -23.78 8.84 3.58
C LEU A 155 -23.95 8.24 2.18
N TYR A 156 -25.21 7.89 1.89
CA TYR A 156 -25.83 7.55 0.61
C TYR A 156 -25.15 6.49 -0.27
#